data_AF-A0A6P8SHW4-F1
#
_entry.id   AF-A0A6P8SHW4-F1
#
_cell.length_a   1.000
_cell.length_b   1.000
_cell.length_c   1.000
_cell.angle_alpha   90.00
_cell.angle_beta   90.00
_cell.angle_gamma   90.00
#
_symmetry.space_group_name_H-M   'P 1'
#
loop_
_entity.id
_entity.type
_entity.pdbx_description
1 polymer ?
#
loop_
_entity_poly.entity_id
_entity_poly.type
_entity_poly.pdbx_seq_one_letter_code
_entity_poly.pdbx_strand_id
1 'polypeptide(L)'
;MDGAGTSLTCTMCMSLNGANCVSTENETCKSTVTTCETVMLEFKIKENVTTALVRSCTRFPFDCKVPYRSFSGETFSFMFQVKCCDSDNCNTDVLSFPPRNSTKNGVQCPVCPVAVDATQCHSNGRNMECTGEETQCLFFAGKMLHPAGKFLQLAFRGCVHSDTCKEKIPPYPESRLEEGSTFQCSPGTT
;
A
#
# COMPACT_ATOMS: atom_id res chain seq x y z
N MET A 1 21.89 -31.99 19.29
CA MET A 1 20.97 -31.81 18.16
C MET A 1 20.83 -30.32 18.02
N ASP A 2 21.59 -29.68 17.14
CA ASP A 2 21.52 -28.24 16.92
C ASP A 2 21.49 -28.01 15.42
N GLY A 3 20.28 -27.96 14.86
CA GLY A 3 20.08 -27.64 13.46
C GLY A 3 20.40 -26.16 13.25
N ALA A 4 21.42 -25.87 12.45
CA ALA A 4 21.70 -24.52 11.98
C ALA A 4 20.49 -24.00 11.22
N GLY A 5 19.74 -23.07 11.83
CA GLY A 5 18.70 -22.34 11.11
C GLY A 5 19.36 -21.52 10.02
N THR A 6 19.16 -21.89 8.77
CA THR A 6 19.68 -21.16 7.60
C THR A 6 19.12 -19.74 7.61
N SER A 7 19.98 -18.76 7.85
CA SER A 7 19.61 -17.35 7.74
C SER A 7 19.52 -16.95 6.27
N LEU A 8 18.35 -16.50 5.84
CA LEU A 8 18.10 -16.01 4.48
C LEU A 8 18.85 -14.69 4.23
N THR A 9 19.45 -14.54 3.06
CA THR A 9 20.06 -13.28 2.60
C THR A 9 19.23 -12.67 1.46
N CYS A 10 18.90 -11.39 1.53
CA CYS A 10 18.08 -10.70 0.54
C CYS A 10 18.80 -9.52 -0.09
N THR A 11 18.49 -9.20 -1.35
CA THR A 11 18.98 -7.98 -1.99
C THR A 11 18.29 -6.76 -1.38
N MET A 12 19.08 -5.72 -1.12
CA MET A 12 18.64 -4.49 -0.46
C MET A 12 18.72 -3.32 -1.42
N CYS A 13 17.61 -2.61 -1.60
CA CYS A 13 17.56 -1.49 -2.52
C CYS A 13 16.31 -0.64 -2.30
N MET A 14 16.40 0.68 -2.49
CA MET A 14 15.25 1.57 -2.41
C MET A 14 15.33 2.68 -3.46
N SER A 15 14.22 2.96 -4.11
CA SER A 15 14.00 4.15 -4.91
C SER A 15 12.68 4.79 -4.50
N LEU A 16 12.70 6.07 -4.13
CA LEU A 16 11.51 6.82 -3.69
C LEU A 16 10.84 7.62 -4.81
N ASN A 17 11.48 7.68 -5.99
CA ASN A 17 10.98 8.38 -7.18
C ASN A 17 11.33 7.57 -8.44
N GLY A 18 10.98 6.28 -8.43
CA GLY A 18 11.30 5.39 -9.55
C GLY A 18 10.64 4.02 -9.43
N ALA A 19 10.38 3.43 -10.59
CA ALA A 19 9.80 2.09 -10.73
C ALA A 19 10.86 0.98 -10.68
N ASN A 20 12.13 1.33 -10.52
CA ASN A 20 13.22 0.38 -10.41
C ASN A 20 14.31 0.96 -9.50
N CYS A 21 15.10 0.06 -8.96
CA CYS A 21 16.32 0.36 -8.25
C CYS A 21 17.26 -0.83 -8.49
N VAL A 22 18.58 -0.65 -8.55
CA VAL A 22 19.52 -1.77 -8.78
C VAL A 22 20.61 -1.65 -7.74
N SER A 23 20.90 -2.74 -7.04
CA SER A 23 21.91 -2.80 -5.99
C SER A 23 22.56 -4.18 -5.98
N THR A 24 23.85 -4.23 -5.66
CA THR A 24 24.58 -5.46 -5.34
C THR A 24 24.64 -5.71 -3.84
N GLU A 25 24.12 -4.79 -3.03
CA GLU A 25 24.08 -4.92 -1.57
C GLU A 25 23.03 -5.97 -1.18
N ASN A 26 23.39 -6.76 -0.17
CA ASN A 26 22.52 -7.74 0.43
C ASN A 26 22.61 -7.67 1.95
N GLU A 27 21.56 -8.13 2.61
CA GLU A 27 21.48 -8.20 4.07
C GLU A 27 21.06 -9.61 4.48
N THR A 28 21.74 -10.16 5.48
CA THR A 28 21.29 -11.37 6.15
C THR A 28 20.13 -11.03 7.07
N CYS A 29 18.96 -11.58 6.76
CA CYS A 29 17.74 -11.34 7.52
C CYS A 29 17.84 -11.90 8.94
N LYS A 30 17.01 -11.34 9.84
CA LYS A 30 16.79 -11.95 11.16
C LYS A 30 16.34 -13.40 10.99
N SER A 31 16.74 -14.28 11.90
CA SER A 31 16.41 -15.72 11.85
C SER A 31 14.91 -16.04 11.79
N THR A 32 14.05 -15.11 12.22
CA THR A 32 12.59 -15.23 12.15
C THR A 32 12.01 -14.87 10.79
N VAL A 33 12.78 -14.24 9.91
CA VAL A 33 12.34 -13.80 8.58
C VAL A 33 12.81 -14.82 7.55
N THR A 34 11.84 -15.46 6.90
CA THR A 34 12.09 -16.56 5.96
C THR A 34 11.80 -16.19 4.51
N THR A 35 11.57 -14.91 4.22
CA THR A 35 11.24 -14.43 2.87
C THR A 35 11.89 -13.09 2.57
N CYS A 36 12.33 -12.92 1.33
CA CYS A 36 12.66 -11.62 0.73
C CYS A 36 11.40 -11.02 0.10
N GLU A 37 11.35 -9.69 0.01
CA GLU A 37 10.27 -8.95 -0.66
C GLU A 37 10.82 -7.98 -1.71
N THR A 38 10.02 -7.79 -2.77
CA THR A 38 10.07 -6.61 -3.64
C THR A 38 8.72 -5.93 -3.57
N VAL A 39 8.69 -4.70 -3.08
CA VAL A 39 7.50 -3.88 -2.96
C VAL A 39 7.56 -2.77 -4.00
N MET A 40 6.47 -2.58 -4.74
CA MET A 40 6.26 -1.44 -5.62
C MET A 40 5.03 -0.67 -5.17
N LEU A 41 5.12 0.65 -5.25
CA LEU A 41 4.10 1.59 -4.82
C LEU A 41 3.88 2.64 -5.89
N GLU A 42 2.63 3.00 -6.10
CA GLU A 42 2.27 4.18 -6.87
C GLU A 42 1.27 4.99 -6.06
N PHE A 43 1.59 6.27 -5.88
CA PHE A 43 0.66 7.25 -5.34
C PHE A 43 0.47 8.35 -6.38
N LYS A 44 -0.78 8.58 -6.77
CA LYS A 44 -1.16 9.67 -7.68
C LYS A 44 -1.95 10.68 -6.87
N ILE A 45 -1.55 11.96 -6.92
CA ILE A 45 -2.34 13.10 -6.45
C ILE A 45 -2.57 14.03 -7.63
N LYS A 46 -3.83 14.20 -8.05
CA LYS A 46 -4.18 14.91 -9.28
C LYS A 46 -3.36 14.34 -10.44
N GLU A 47 -2.51 15.12 -11.10
CA GLU A 47 -1.64 14.65 -12.20
C GLU A 47 -0.23 14.24 -11.76
N ASN A 48 0.12 14.41 -10.48
CA ASN A 48 1.44 14.05 -9.98
C ASN A 48 1.46 12.59 -9.56
N VAL A 49 2.33 11.81 -10.19
CA VAL A 49 2.55 10.40 -9.88
C VAL A 49 3.90 10.25 -9.19
N THR A 50 3.90 9.60 -8.04
CA THR A 50 5.09 9.18 -7.31
C THR A 50 5.12 7.67 -7.26
N THR A 51 6.21 7.08 -7.74
CA THR A 51 6.45 5.65 -7.67
C THR A 51 7.62 5.37 -6.74
N ALA A 52 7.49 4.33 -5.92
CA ALA A 52 8.59 3.82 -5.12
C ALA A 52 8.76 2.31 -5.32
N LEU A 53 10.00 1.85 -5.25
CA LEU A 53 10.35 0.43 -5.24
C LEU A 53 11.32 0.14 -4.11
N VAL A 54 11.05 -0.93 -3.36
CA VAL A 54 11.86 -1.39 -2.23
C VAL A 54 12.15 -2.87 -2.40
N ARG A 55 13.40 -3.25 -2.18
CA ARG A 55 13.83 -4.64 -2.00
C ARG A 55 14.39 -4.80 -0.60
N SER A 56 13.89 -5.78 0.13
CA SER A 56 14.26 -6.00 1.53
C SER A 56 14.04 -7.44 1.98
N CYS A 57 14.57 -7.79 3.15
CA CYS A 57 13.97 -8.82 3.99
C CYS A 57 12.51 -8.45 4.29
N THR A 58 11.61 -9.44 4.27
CA THR A 58 10.18 -9.18 4.48
C THR A 58 9.90 -8.55 5.83
N ARG A 59 9.29 -7.35 5.82
CA ARG A 59 8.96 -6.61 7.05
C ARG A 59 7.64 -7.09 7.66
N PHE A 60 6.66 -7.35 6.79
CA PHE A 60 5.32 -7.79 7.17
C PHE A 60 4.95 -9.05 6.37
N PRO A 61 5.19 -10.27 6.89
CA PRO A 61 4.93 -11.52 6.15
C PRO A 61 3.50 -11.69 5.65
N PHE A 62 2.55 -10.95 6.24
CA PHE A 62 1.19 -10.90 5.76
C PHE A 62 1.06 -10.27 4.37
N ASP A 63 1.91 -9.31 4.01
CA ASP A 63 1.86 -8.66 2.70
C ASP A 63 2.05 -9.66 1.56
N CYS A 64 2.86 -10.70 1.78
CA CYS A 64 3.02 -11.80 0.84
C CYS A 64 1.72 -12.59 0.57
N LYS A 65 0.72 -12.51 1.44
CA LYS A 65 -0.60 -13.14 1.26
C LYS A 65 -1.59 -12.28 0.49
N VAL A 66 -1.33 -10.97 0.41
CA VAL A 66 -2.17 -9.99 -0.30
C VAL A 66 -1.27 -9.19 -1.25
N PRO A 67 -0.88 -9.80 -2.38
CA PRO A 67 0.18 -9.29 -3.23
C PRO A 67 -0.18 -8.01 -3.98
N TYR A 68 -1.47 -7.65 -4.02
CA TYR A 68 -1.95 -6.45 -4.69
C TYR A 68 -3.04 -5.76 -3.86
N ARG A 69 -2.93 -4.44 -3.72
CA ARG A 69 -3.89 -3.59 -3.01
C ARG A 69 -4.04 -2.26 -3.74
N SER A 70 -5.26 -1.74 -3.76
CA SER A 70 -5.54 -0.42 -4.31
C SER A 70 -6.65 0.28 -3.54
N PHE A 71 -6.59 1.61 -3.53
CA PHE A 71 -7.69 2.47 -3.13
C PHE A 71 -7.63 3.81 -3.88
N SER A 72 -8.80 4.40 -4.10
CA SER A 72 -8.97 5.60 -4.92
C SER A 72 -9.96 6.55 -4.27
N GLY A 73 -9.58 7.82 -4.17
CA GLY A 73 -10.50 8.92 -3.87
C GLY A 73 -10.75 9.78 -5.10
N GLU A 74 -11.42 10.91 -4.90
CA GLU A 74 -11.74 11.84 -6.01
C GLU A 74 -10.49 12.40 -6.70
N THR A 75 -9.45 12.71 -5.93
CA THR A 75 -8.26 13.42 -6.43
C THR A 75 -6.96 12.65 -6.22
N PHE A 76 -7.05 11.40 -5.75
CA PHE A 76 -5.87 10.59 -5.51
C PHE A 76 -6.14 9.11 -5.74
N SER A 77 -5.09 8.35 -5.98
CA SER A 77 -5.13 6.88 -5.95
C SER A 77 -3.84 6.31 -5.44
N PHE A 78 -3.95 5.11 -4.89
CA PHE A 78 -2.84 4.34 -4.37
C PHE A 78 -2.88 2.93 -4.94
N MET A 79 -1.72 2.43 -5.35
CA MET A 79 -1.50 1.04 -5.69
C MET A 79 -0.28 0.52 -4.94
N PHE A 80 -0.41 -0.70 -4.45
CA PHE A 80 0.65 -1.44 -3.78
C PHE A 80 0.72 -2.82 -4.40
N GLN A 81 1.94 -3.27 -4.70
CA GLN A 81 2.21 -4.61 -5.14
C GLN A 81 3.43 -5.16 -4.40
N VAL A 82 3.38 -6.42 -4.01
CA VAL A 82 4.52 -7.12 -3.41
C VAL A 82 4.72 -8.48 -4.07
N LYS A 83 5.98 -8.84 -4.26
CA LYS A 83 6.41 -10.20 -4.60
C LYS A 83 7.33 -10.70 -3.50
N CYS A 84 7.05 -11.89 -2.99
CA CYS A 84 7.87 -12.55 -1.98
C CYS A 84 8.47 -13.85 -2.51
N CYS A 85 9.63 -14.22 -1.98
CA CYS A 85 10.35 -15.44 -2.33
C CYS A 85 11.26 -15.86 -1.16
N ASP A 86 11.69 -17.12 -1.13
CA ASP A 86 12.25 -17.78 0.07
C ASP A 86 13.67 -18.37 -0.12
N SER A 87 14.37 -17.94 -1.18
CA SER A 87 15.77 -18.33 -1.43
C SER A 87 16.70 -17.10 -1.43
N ASP A 88 17.99 -17.31 -1.21
CA ASP A 88 18.95 -16.21 -1.14
C ASP A 88 18.91 -15.34 -2.40
N ASN A 89 18.83 -14.02 -2.21
CA ASN A 89 18.84 -12.99 -3.25
C ASN A 89 17.79 -13.18 -4.37
N CYS A 90 16.68 -13.84 -4.06
CA CYS A 90 15.61 -14.15 -5.03
C CYS A 90 14.80 -12.92 -5.48
N ASN A 91 14.85 -11.82 -4.74
CA ASN A 91 14.01 -10.64 -4.94
C ASN A 91 14.57 -9.66 -5.97
N THR A 92 15.24 -10.15 -7.02
CA THR A 92 15.91 -9.32 -8.04
C THR A 92 15.06 -9.05 -9.28
N ASP A 93 13.95 -9.76 -9.43
CA ASP A 93 13.04 -9.59 -10.56
C ASP A 93 12.54 -8.14 -10.71
N VAL A 94 12.25 -7.77 -11.95
CA VAL A 94 11.59 -6.50 -12.25
C VAL A 94 10.11 -6.63 -11.90
N LEU A 95 9.63 -5.72 -11.06
CA LEU A 95 8.21 -5.60 -10.72
C LEU A 95 7.59 -4.44 -11.50
N SER A 96 6.39 -4.65 -12.03
CA SER A 96 5.62 -3.61 -12.69
C SER A 96 4.15 -3.79 -12.32
N PHE A 97 3.46 -2.67 -12.07
CA PHE A 97 2.02 -2.72 -11.88
C PHE A 97 1.31 -3.25 -13.12
N PRO A 98 0.25 -4.07 -12.95
CA PRO A 98 -0.67 -4.31 -14.05
C PRO A 98 -1.29 -2.96 -14.48
N PRO A 99 -1.65 -2.80 -15.76
CA PRO A 99 -2.37 -1.62 -16.20
C PRO A 99 -3.61 -1.39 -15.34
N ARG A 100 -3.77 -0.18 -14.80
CA ARG A 100 -4.92 0.15 -13.96
C ARG A 100 -6.20 -0.03 -14.76
N ASN A 101 -7.09 -0.89 -14.27
CA ASN A 101 -8.41 -1.02 -14.85
C ASN A 101 -9.28 0.17 -14.42
N SER A 102 -9.37 1.19 -15.28
CA SER A 102 -10.21 2.38 -15.08
C SER A 102 -11.66 2.19 -15.53
N THR A 103 -12.06 0.97 -15.88
CA THR A 103 -13.45 0.67 -16.27
C THR A 103 -14.33 0.76 -15.04
N LYS A 104 -15.39 1.56 -15.10
CA LYS A 104 -16.36 1.70 -14.01
C LYS A 104 -17.04 0.35 -13.75
N ASN A 105 -17.11 -0.06 -12.49
CA ASN A 105 -17.62 -1.38 -12.09
C ASN A 105 -19.06 -1.35 -11.56
N GLY A 106 -19.71 -0.18 -11.57
CA GLY A 106 -21.09 0.01 -11.09
C GLY A 106 -21.22 0.22 -9.58
N VAL A 107 -20.15 0.03 -8.80
CA VAL A 107 -20.16 0.33 -7.36
C VAL A 107 -19.99 1.83 -7.17
N GLN A 108 -20.81 2.41 -6.30
CA GLN A 108 -20.72 3.81 -5.88
C GLN A 108 -20.32 3.92 -4.43
N CYS A 109 -19.37 4.81 -4.16
CA CYS A 109 -18.88 5.09 -2.81
C CYS A 109 -18.96 6.57 -2.47
N PRO A 110 -19.34 6.93 -1.22
CA PRO A 110 -19.25 8.29 -0.75
C PRO A 110 -17.82 8.82 -0.90
N VAL A 111 -17.70 10.06 -1.38
CA VAL A 111 -16.39 10.68 -1.61
C VAL A 111 -16.36 12.10 -1.08
N CYS A 112 -15.21 12.50 -0.58
CA CYS A 112 -14.96 13.86 -0.12
C CYS A 112 -13.53 14.27 -0.49
N PRO A 113 -13.26 15.57 -0.69
CA PRO A 113 -11.90 16.05 -0.90
C PRO A 113 -11.03 15.68 0.30
N VAL A 114 -9.78 15.29 0.07
CA VAL A 114 -8.85 14.99 1.16
C VAL A 114 -8.76 16.17 2.12
N ALA A 115 -9.15 15.96 3.37
CA ALA A 115 -9.10 16.96 4.41
C ALA A 115 -7.79 16.82 5.20
N VAL A 116 -6.94 17.85 5.14
CA VAL A 116 -5.67 17.91 5.87
C VAL A 116 -5.92 18.49 7.26
N ASP A 117 -5.22 17.96 8.26
CA ASP A 117 -5.35 18.35 9.68
C ASP A 117 -6.79 18.20 10.22
N ALA A 118 -7.53 17.25 9.65
CA ALA A 118 -8.91 16.95 10.00
C ALA A 118 -9.09 15.50 10.45
N THR A 119 -10.07 15.27 11.33
CA THR A 119 -10.47 13.94 11.84
C THR A 119 -11.73 13.40 11.16
N GLN A 120 -12.36 14.19 10.30
CA GLN A 120 -13.57 13.80 9.56
C GLN A 120 -13.59 14.45 8.17
N CYS A 121 -14.42 13.90 7.29
CA CYS A 121 -14.55 14.35 5.91
C CYS A 121 -15.93 13.97 5.35
N HIS A 122 -16.91 14.86 5.47
CA HIS A 122 -18.29 14.54 5.06
C HIS A 122 -18.41 14.52 3.53
N SER A 123 -19.11 13.51 2.99
CA SER A 123 -19.34 13.41 1.55
C SER A 123 -20.33 14.46 1.04
N ASN A 124 -21.20 14.99 1.89
CA ASN A 124 -22.27 15.92 1.54
C ASN A 124 -23.12 15.42 0.36
N GLY A 125 -23.40 14.11 0.33
CA GLY A 125 -24.18 13.46 -0.72
C GLY A 125 -23.41 13.18 -2.02
N ARG A 126 -22.10 13.49 -2.09
CA ARG A 126 -21.29 13.18 -3.26
C ARG A 126 -20.80 11.73 -3.24
N ASN A 127 -20.88 11.10 -4.41
CA ASN A 127 -20.37 9.75 -4.64
C ASN A 127 -19.43 9.74 -5.85
N MET A 128 -18.52 8.76 -5.88
CA MET A 128 -17.75 8.41 -7.07
C MET A 128 -18.13 7.00 -7.53
N GLU A 129 -18.07 6.76 -8.84
CA GLU A 129 -18.15 5.41 -9.40
C GLU A 129 -16.78 4.75 -9.30
N CYS A 130 -16.72 3.60 -8.65
CA CYS A 130 -15.52 2.81 -8.49
C CYS A 130 -15.14 2.12 -9.80
N THR A 131 -13.87 1.71 -9.89
CA THR A 131 -13.30 1.11 -11.10
C THR A 131 -12.63 -0.21 -10.80
N GLY A 132 -12.62 -1.11 -11.80
CA GLY A 132 -11.93 -2.39 -11.70
C GLY A 132 -12.39 -3.19 -10.48
N GLU A 133 -11.43 -3.60 -9.65
CA GLU A 133 -11.65 -4.49 -8.49
C GLU A 133 -11.87 -3.74 -7.17
N GLU A 134 -11.95 -2.41 -7.19
CA GLU A 134 -12.32 -1.61 -6.03
C GLU A 134 -13.84 -1.71 -5.79
N THR A 135 -14.25 -2.70 -5.00
CA THR A 135 -15.67 -3.08 -4.82
C THR A 135 -16.23 -2.74 -3.44
N GLN A 136 -15.45 -2.06 -2.61
CA GLN A 136 -15.84 -1.61 -1.27
C GLN A 136 -15.58 -0.10 -1.13
N CYS A 137 -16.23 0.52 -0.15
CA CYS A 137 -15.99 1.91 0.21
C CYS A 137 -15.08 2.01 1.44
N LEU A 138 -14.17 2.96 1.42
CA LEU A 138 -13.24 3.26 2.50
C LEU A 138 -13.59 4.62 3.13
N PHE A 139 -13.57 4.67 4.46
CA PHE A 139 -13.36 5.89 5.22
C PHE A 139 -12.06 5.77 6.02
N PHE A 140 -11.15 6.71 5.79
CA PHE A 140 -9.97 6.90 6.61
C PHE A 140 -10.03 8.23 7.35
N ALA A 141 -9.65 8.23 8.62
CA ALA A 141 -9.32 9.43 9.37
C ALA A 141 -8.25 9.14 10.41
N GLY A 142 -7.09 9.77 10.34
CA GLY A 142 -6.01 9.44 11.26
C GLY A 142 -4.72 10.20 10.99
N LYS A 143 -3.82 10.05 11.96
CA LYS A 143 -2.46 10.59 11.88
C LYS A 143 -1.54 9.48 11.40
N MET A 144 -0.77 9.76 10.37
CA MET A 144 0.19 8.84 9.79
C MET A 144 1.58 9.46 9.75
N LEU A 145 2.61 8.69 10.07
CA LEU A 145 4.01 9.12 9.90
C LEU A 145 4.39 9.04 8.42
N HIS A 146 4.58 10.16 7.73
CA HIS A 146 5.09 10.18 6.37
C HIS A 146 6.56 9.70 6.34
N PRO A 147 7.02 8.99 5.29
CA PRO A 147 8.40 8.53 5.18
C PRO A 147 9.46 9.63 5.34
N ALA A 148 9.12 10.88 5.01
CA ALA A 148 9.97 12.06 5.27
C ALA A 148 10.06 12.49 6.76
N GLY A 149 9.62 11.65 7.70
CA GLY A 149 9.69 11.92 9.14
C GLY A 149 8.67 12.92 9.68
N LYS A 150 7.65 13.29 8.87
CA LYS A 150 6.60 14.25 9.28
C LYS A 150 5.30 13.53 9.51
N PHE A 151 4.58 13.89 10.56
CA PHE A 151 3.21 13.40 10.73
C PHE A 151 2.25 14.15 9.82
N LEU A 152 1.33 13.41 9.22
CA LEU A 152 0.27 13.91 8.36
C LEU A 152 -1.07 13.43 8.93
N GLN A 153 -1.93 14.38 9.32
CA GLN A 153 -3.29 14.09 9.74
C GLN A 153 -4.20 14.24 8.51
N LEU A 154 -4.91 13.17 8.15
CA LEU A 154 -5.80 13.17 6.99
C LEU A 154 -7.15 12.56 7.32
N ALA A 155 -8.18 13.02 6.62
CA ALA A 155 -9.45 12.32 6.49
C ALA A 155 -9.89 12.28 5.02
N PHE A 156 -10.31 11.11 4.55
CA PHE A 156 -10.80 10.93 3.18
C PHE A 156 -11.77 9.76 3.06
N ARG A 157 -12.51 9.74 1.96
CA ARG A 157 -13.38 8.63 1.55
C ARG A 157 -13.11 8.25 0.10
N GLY A 158 -13.41 7.00 -0.26
CA GLY A 158 -13.19 6.53 -1.62
C GLY A 158 -13.53 5.06 -1.82
N CYS A 159 -13.11 4.53 -2.96
CA CYS A 159 -13.20 3.12 -3.33
C CYS A 159 -11.96 2.36 -2.88
N VAL A 160 -12.10 1.09 -2.56
CA VAL A 160 -11.00 0.25 -2.06
C VAL A 160 -11.16 -1.20 -2.51
N HIS A 161 -10.04 -1.86 -2.80
CA HIS A 161 -10.00 -3.29 -3.04
C HIS A 161 -10.40 -4.07 -1.78
N SER A 162 -11.22 -5.11 -1.93
CA SER A 162 -11.79 -5.85 -0.80
C SER A 162 -10.74 -6.42 0.15
N ASP A 163 -9.58 -6.85 -0.37
CA ASP A 163 -8.53 -7.41 0.48
C ASP A 163 -7.78 -6.35 1.30
N THR A 164 -7.81 -5.09 0.90
CA THR A 164 -7.25 -3.99 1.71
C THR A 164 -8.08 -3.76 2.98
N CYS A 165 -9.38 -4.09 2.97
CA CYS A 165 -10.30 -3.82 4.07
C CYS A 165 -10.08 -4.67 5.33
N LYS A 166 -9.47 -5.85 5.19
CA LYS A 166 -9.33 -6.80 6.31
C LYS A 166 -8.25 -6.37 7.31
N GLU A 167 -7.32 -5.50 6.92
CA GLU A 167 -6.00 -5.41 7.55
C GLU A 167 -5.59 -3.99 7.99
N LYS A 168 -6.45 -2.98 7.77
CA LYS A 168 -6.27 -1.58 8.21
C LYS A 168 -4.89 -1.00 7.86
N ILE A 169 -4.47 -1.19 6.62
CA ILE A 169 -3.10 -0.90 6.19
C ILE A 169 -2.94 0.59 5.85
N PRO A 170 -1.87 1.25 6.32
CA PRO A 170 -1.61 2.64 6.02
C PRO A 170 -1.46 2.94 4.52
N PRO A 171 -1.70 4.19 4.09
CA PRO A 171 -1.46 4.65 2.72
C PRO A 171 -0.01 4.56 2.22
N TYR A 172 0.98 4.38 3.10
CA TYR A 172 2.40 4.24 2.71
C TYR A 172 3.07 3.09 3.51
N PRO A 173 4.02 2.33 2.93
CA PRO A 173 4.60 1.13 3.57
C PRO A 173 5.42 1.45 4.82
N GLU A 174 6.07 2.62 4.83
CA GLU A 174 6.84 3.07 5.99
C GLU A 174 6.00 3.92 6.93
N SER A 175 4.77 4.24 6.54
CA SER A 175 3.89 4.99 7.42
C SER A 175 3.29 4.07 8.46
N ARG A 176 3.36 4.53 9.70
CA ARG A 176 2.65 3.94 10.82
C ARG A 176 1.38 4.74 11.05
N LEU A 177 0.25 4.06 11.13
CA LEU A 177 -0.98 4.66 11.63
C LEU A 177 -0.83 4.83 13.15
N GLU A 178 -1.02 6.05 13.63
CA GLU A 178 -1.03 6.33 15.06
C GLU A 178 -2.30 5.78 15.72
N GLU A 179 -2.20 5.53 17.03
CA GLU A 179 -3.34 5.08 17.84
C GLU A 179 -4.51 6.07 17.74
N GLY A 180 -5.73 5.56 17.59
CA GLY A 180 -6.93 6.37 17.33
C GLY A 180 -7.25 6.63 15.85
N SER A 181 -6.41 6.17 14.91
CA SER A 181 -6.74 6.21 13.48
C SER A 181 -7.93 5.31 13.16
N THR A 182 -8.86 5.83 12.36
CA THR A 182 -10.04 5.14 11.85
C THR A 182 -9.78 4.66 10.43
N PHE A 183 -9.95 3.36 10.21
CA PHE A 183 -9.96 2.73 8.91
C PHE A 183 -11.20 1.83 8.85
N GLN A 184 -12.20 2.26 8.10
CA GLN A 184 -13.51 1.60 8.04
C GLN A 184 -13.86 1.29 6.59
N CYS A 185 -14.25 0.05 6.34
CA CYS A 185 -14.82 -0.36 5.07
C CYS A 185 -16.31 -0.63 5.17
N SER A 186 -17.03 -0.35 4.10
CA SER A 186 -18.43 -0.71 3.95
C SER A 186 -18.70 -1.21 2.52
N PRO A 187 -19.74 -2.03 2.30
CA PRO A 187 -20.23 -2.29 0.95
C PRO A 187 -20.59 -0.98 0.25
N GLY A 188 -20.33 -0.89 -1.05
CA GLY A 188 -20.84 0.21 -1.87
C GLY A 188 -22.28 -0.01 -2.32
N THR A 189 -22.89 1.03 -2.86
CA THR A 189 -24.23 0.96 -3.46
C THR A 189 -24.13 0.68 -4.96
N THR A 190 -25.13 0.01 -5.52
CA THR A 190 -25.26 -0.26 -6.97
C THR A 190 -26.41 0.51 -7.56
#